data_AF-A0A3M9M599-F1
#
_entry.id   AF-A0A3M9M599-F1
#
_cell.length_a   1.000
_cell.length_b   1.000
_cell.length_c   1.000
_cell.angle_alpha   90.00
_cell.angle_beta   90.00
_cell.angle_gamma   90.00
#
_symmetry.space_group_name_H-M   'P 1'
#
loop_
_entity.id
_entity.type
_entity.pdbx_description
1 polymer ?
#
loop_
_entity_poly.entity_id
_entity_poly.type
_entity_poly.pdbx_seq_one_letter_code
_entity_poly.pdbx_strand_id
1 'polypeptide(L)'
;MASGVEVHVGGSTPLRGAEVTVCVRPTCRSARFPPGDLAARTVHVAQPAIDSTRPVRLRITGRTADGHSLGGSTEVTVTPVRDAPNGPTCGPVGYFAHVTVEG
;
A
#
# COMPACT_ATOMS: atom_id res chain seq x y z
N MET A 1 9.58 -11.46 -6.19
CA MET A 1 8.43 -10.63 -5.78
C MET A 1 8.89 -9.67 -4.71
N ALA A 2 8.43 -8.42 -4.72
CA ALA A 2 8.80 -7.44 -3.72
C ALA A 2 7.71 -7.37 -2.65
N SER A 3 8.09 -7.45 -1.37
CA SER A 3 7.18 -7.20 -0.26
C SER A 3 6.59 -5.79 -0.33
N GLY A 4 5.38 -5.62 0.20
CA GLY A 4 4.73 -4.32 0.15
C GLY A 4 3.37 -4.24 0.82
N VAL A 5 2.69 -3.14 0.54
CA VAL A 5 1.33 -2.87 1.01
C VAL A 5 0.42 -2.66 -0.18
N GLU A 6 -0.67 -3.42 -0.24
CA GLU A 6 -1.79 -3.13 -1.12
C GLU A 6 -2.74 -2.19 -0.40
N VAL A 7 -2.89 -0.98 -0.94
CA VAL A 7 -3.79 0.03 -0.39
C VAL A 7 -5.00 0.12 -1.29
N HIS A 8 -6.16 -0.23 -0.74
CA HIS A 8 -7.46 0.02 -1.33
C HIS A 8 -8.00 1.35 -0.82
N VAL A 9 -8.37 2.24 -1.73
CA VAL A 9 -8.94 3.56 -1.40
C VAL A 9 -10.43 3.52 -1.72
N GLY A 10 -11.26 3.61 -0.67
CA GLY A 10 -12.71 3.72 -0.75
C GLY A 10 -13.18 5.07 -1.30
N GLY A 11 -14.49 5.24 -1.37
CA GLY A 11 -15.11 6.50 -1.82
C GLY A 11 -15.25 6.66 -3.34
N SER A 12 -15.78 7.81 -3.75
CA SER A 12 -16.08 8.14 -5.16
C SER A 12 -15.04 9.08 -5.77
N THR A 13 -14.15 9.68 -4.97
CA THR A 13 -13.10 10.61 -5.41
C THR A 13 -12.26 10.02 -6.55
N PRO A 14 -12.08 10.71 -7.69
CA PRO A 14 -11.20 10.23 -8.75
C PRO A 14 -9.74 10.13 -8.29
N LEU A 15 -9.11 8.97 -8.50
CA LEU A 15 -7.74 8.70 -8.04
C LEU A 15 -6.68 8.85 -9.14
N ARG A 16 -7.05 9.39 -10.31
CA ARG A 16 -6.16 9.52 -11.46
C ARG A 16 -4.88 10.27 -11.11
N GLY A 17 -3.73 9.60 -11.17
CA GLY A 17 -2.44 10.20 -10.84
C GLY A 17 -2.26 10.55 -9.36
N ALA A 18 -3.19 10.13 -8.50
CA ALA A 18 -3.05 10.28 -7.06
C ALA A 18 -1.87 9.44 -6.54
N GLU A 19 -1.24 9.92 -5.49
CA GLU A 19 -0.10 9.31 -4.83
C GLU A 19 -0.47 8.82 -3.44
N VAL A 20 -0.14 7.57 -3.15
CA VAL A 20 -0.26 6.99 -1.81
C VAL A 20 1.14 6.80 -1.27
N THR A 21 1.36 7.28 -0.06
CA THR A 21 2.60 7.11 0.69
C THR A 21 2.35 6.24 1.91
N VAL A 22 3.16 5.18 2.06
CA VAL A 22 3.13 4.25 3.19
C VAL A 22 4.46 4.33 3.92
N CYS A 23 4.41 4.63 5.21
CA CYS A 23 5.56 4.66 6.10
C CYS A 23 5.54 3.48 7.06
N VAL A 24 6.63 2.70 7.04
CA VAL A 24 6.98 1.68 8.04
C VAL A 24 8.28 2.15 8.64
N ARG A 25 8.23 2.64 9.89
CA ARG A 25 9.33 3.32 10.61
C ARG A 25 10.74 2.90 10.16
N PRO A 26 11.67 3.82 9.86
CA PRO A 26 11.52 5.22 9.41
C PRO A 26 11.30 5.31 7.88
N THR A 27 11.05 4.20 7.20
CA THR A 27 11.06 4.07 5.75
C THR A 27 9.70 4.40 5.15
N CYS A 28 9.62 5.48 4.39
CA CYS A 28 8.44 5.80 3.59
C CYS A 28 8.67 5.43 2.12
N ARG A 29 7.62 4.90 1.51
CA ARG A 29 7.58 4.57 0.08
C ARG A 29 6.25 5.04 -0.49
N SER A 30 6.26 5.40 -1.76
CA SER A 30 5.08 5.93 -2.44
C SER A 30 4.84 5.21 -3.74
N ALA A 31 3.58 5.13 -4.13
CA ALA A 31 3.16 4.65 -5.44
C ALA A 31 2.03 5.54 -5.95
N ARG A 32 1.85 5.56 -7.27
CA ARG A 32 0.82 6.36 -7.93
C ARG A 32 -0.19 5.48 -8.62
N PHE A 33 -1.43 5.91 -8.57
CA PHE A 33 -2.48 5.38 -9.41
C PHE A 33 -2.20 5.72 -10.88
N PRO A 34 -2.49 4.80 -11.82
CA PRO A 34 -2.31 5.05 -13.23
C PRO A 34 -3.10 6.29 -13.67
N PRO A 35 -2.53 7.17 -14.51
CA PRO A 35 -3.23 8.35 -15.00
C PRO A 35 -4.28 8.01 -16.07
N GLY A 36 -4.51 6.74 -16.42
CA GLY A 36 -5.50 6.34 -17.43
C GLY A 36 -6.69 5.56 -16.86
N ASP A 37 -6.61 5.10 -15.62
CA ASP A 37 -7.59 4.17 -15.05
C ASP A 37 -8.41 4.86 -13.96
N LEU A 38 -9.67 5.17 -14.29
CA LEU A 38 -10.63 5.78 -13.36
C LEU A 38 -11.28 4.74 -12.42
N ALA A 39 -11.17 3.46 -12.76
CA ALA A 39 -11.69 2.35 -11.96
C ALA A 39 -10.65 1.81 -10.97
N ALA A 40 -9.36 2.13 -11.16
CA ALA A 40 -8.31 1.74 -10.23
C ALA A 40 -8.56 2.32 -8.83
N ARG A 41 -8.84 1.42 -7.89
CA ARG A 41 -9.01 1.72 -6.45
C ARG A 41 -7.94 1.09 -5.57
N THR A 42 -7.11 0.25 -6.14
CA THR A 42 -6.01 -0.40 -5.43
C THR A 42 -4.67 0.02 -6.02
N VAL A 43 -3.70 0.31 -5.16
CA VAL A 43 -2.31 0.55 -5.55
C VAL A 43 -1.36 -0.27 -4.68
N HIS A 44 -0.34 -0.84 -5.31
CA HIS A 44 0.72 -1.54 -4.61
C HIS A 44 1.87 -0.58 -4.28
N VAL A 45 2.22 -0.48 -3.00
CA VAL A 45 3.37 0.28 -2.51
C VAL A 45 4.44 -0.70 -2.06
N ALA A 46 5.51 -0.82 -2.85
CA ALA A 46 6.66 -1.65 -2.49
C ALA A 46 7.28 -1.15 -1.17
N GLN A 47 7.43 -2.06 -0.21
CA GLN A 47 7.92 -1.72 1.13
C GLN A 47 8.83 -2.84 1.66
N PRO A 48 10.15 -2.74 1.43
CA PRO A 48 11.12 -3.73 1.88
C PRO A 48 11.19 -3.90 3.40
N ALA A 49 10.72 -2.91 4.17
CA ALA A 49 10.63 -3.01 5.64
C ALA A 49 9.56 -4.01 6.12
N ILE A 50 8.74 -4.54 5.20
CA ILE A 50 7.81 -5.64 5.47
C ILE A 50 8.50 -6.93 5.02
N ASP A 51 9.16 -7.62 5.94
CA ASP A 51 10.03 -8.77 5.66
C ASP A 51 9.65 -10.03 6.45
N SER A 52 8.53 -9.97 7.18
CA SER A 52 8.05 -11.04 8.04
C SER A 52 6.53 -10.94 8.23
N THR A 53 5.94 -11.97 8.86
CA THR A 53 4.53 -11.96 9.29
C THR A 53 4.33 -11.31 10.67
N ARG A 54 5.33 -10.60 11.19
CA ARG A 54 5.19 -9.88 12.47
C ARG A 54 4.28 -8.67 12.28
N PRO A 55 3.45 -8.30 13.26
CA PRO A 55 2.65 -7.09 13.17
C PRO A 55 3.53 -5.85 12.96
N VAL A 56 3.16 -5.03 11.98
CA VAL A 56 3.83 -3.77 11.65
C VAL A 56 2.86 -2.61 11.79
N ARG A 57 3.34 -1.48 12.30
CA ARG A 57 2.58 -0.23 12.31
C ARG A 57 2.85 0.54 11.03
N LEU A 58 1.80 0.81 10.27
CA LEU A 58 1.82 1.61 9.06
C LEU A 58 1.26 3.00 9.35
N ARG A 59 1.84 4.02 8.73
CA ARG A 59 1.20 5.33 8.54
C ARG A 59 0.99 5.55 7.05
N ILE A 60 -0.25 5.81 6.66
CA ILE A 60 -0.68 5.92 5.25
C ILE A 60 -1.22 7.32 5.04
N THR A 61 -0.76 7.98 3.98
CA THR A 61 -1.27 9.26 3.52
C THR A 61 -1.50 9.22 2.03
N GLY A 62 -2.62 9.75 1.57
CA GLY A 62 -2.95 9.86 0.14
C GLY A 62 -3.07 11.30 -0.30
N ARG A 63 -2.64 11.62 -1.52
CA ARG A 63 -2.83 12.91 -2.16
C ARG A 63 -3.29 12.74 -3.61
N THR A 64 -4.24 13.54 -4.05
CA THR A 64 -4.66 13.65 -5.46
C THR A 64 -3.55 14.29 -6.30
N ALA A 65 -3.67 14.21 -7.63
CA ALA A 65 -2.68 14.76 -8.55
C ALA A 65 -2.54 16.30 -8.48
N ASP A 66 -3.59 17.01 -8.06
CA ASP A 66 -3.62 18.46 -7.80
C ASP A 66 -3.16 18.83 -6.37
N GLY A 67 -2.77 17.84 -5.57
CA GLY A 67 -2.17 18.04 -4.25
C GLY A 67 -3.15 18.08 -3.08
N HIS A 68 -4.45 17.89 -3.32
CA HIS A 68 -5.42 17.73 -2.23
C HIS A 68 -5.20 16.40 -1.49
N SER A 69 -5.54 16.37 -0.20
CA SER A 69 -5.44 15.13 0.59
C SER A 69 -6.59 14.21 0.23
N LEU A 70 -6.33 12.93 0.01
CA LEU A 70 -7.35 11.87 -0.14
C LEU A 70 -8.00 11.51 1.22
N GLY A 71 -7.99 12.40 2.21
CA GLY A 71 -8.35 12.13 3.59
C GLY A 71 -7.24 12.43 4.60
N GLY A 72 -7.45 12.06 5.87
CA GLY A 72 -6.46 12.22 6.94
C GLY A 72 -5.30 11.21 6.85
N SER A 73 -4.29 11.38 7.69
CA SER A 73 -3.29 10.33 7.90
C SER A 73 -3.92 9.16 8.66
N THR A 74 -3.90 7.96 8.07
CA THR A 74 -4.37 6.74 8.73
C THR A 74 -3.19 6.01 9.36
N GLU A 75 -3.29 5.73 10.66
CA GLU A 75 -2.37 4.80 11.34
C GLU A 75 -3.07 3.47 11.58
N VAL A 76 -2.44 2.38 11.17
CA VAL A 76 -2.98 1.02 11.33
C VAL A 76 -1.87 0.05 11.71
N THR A 77 -2.20 -0.94 12.54
CA THR A 77 -1.31 -2.08 12.79
C THR A 77 -1.85 -3.27 12.03
N VAL A 78 -1.01 -3.88 11.20
CA VAL A 78 -1.39 -5.00 10.32
C VAL A 78 -0.42 -6.15 10.47
N THR A 79 -0.91 -7.36 10.27
CA THR A 79 -0.10 -8.58 10.23
C THR A 79 0.08 -8.98 8.76
N PRO A 80 1.30 -8.85 8.19
CA PRO A 80 1.53 -9.22 6.80
C PRO A 80 1.34 -10.72 6.57
N VAL A 81 0.86 -11.08 5.39
CA VAL A 81 0.74 -12.46 4.93
C VAL A 81 1.99 -12.83 4.14
N ARG A 82 2.49 -14.05 4.37
CA ARG A 82 3.58 -14.63 3.59
C ARG A 82 3.01 -15.20 2.30
N ASP A 83 3.52 -14.75 1.17
CA ASP A 83 3.21 -15.29 -0.16
C ASP A 83 4.45 -15.97 -0.76
N ALA A 84 4.25 -17.18 -1.26
CA ALA A 84 5.30 -18.01 -1.85
C ALA A 84 4.72 -18.69 -3.10
N PRO A 85 4.70 -17.98 -4.25
CA PRO A 85 3.95 -18.40 -5.44
C PRO A 85 4.46 -19.72 -6.03
N ASN A 86 5.77 -19.95 -5.87
CA ASN A 86 6.44 -21.13 -6.39
C ASN A 86 6.35 -22.33 -5.43
N GLY A 87 5.57 -22.23 -4.34
CA GLY A 87 5.46 -23.24 -3.31
C GLY A 87 6.13 -22.85 -1.99
N PRO A 88 5.78 -23.51 -0.87
CA PRO A 88 6.14 -23.07 0.48
C PRO A 88 7.65 -23.04 0.75
N THR A 89 8.42 -23.88 0.05
CA THR A 89 9.87 -24.03 0.18
C THR A 89 10.66 -23.32 -0.92
N CYS A 90 9.99 -22.76 -1.93
CA CYS A 90 10.64 -22.13 -3.07
C CYS A 90 10.72 -20.62 -2.90
N GLY A 91 11.88 -20.05 -3.22
CA GLY A 91 12.06 -18.61 -3.32
C GLY A 91 11.62 -18.06 -4.69
N PRO A 92 11.41 -16.73 -4.79
CA PRO A 92 11.39 -15.76 -3.71
C PRO A 92 10.05 -15.73 -2.97
N VAL A 93 10.10 -15.50 -1.66
CA VAL A 93 8.95 -15.27 -0.80
C VAL A 93 8.71 -13.76 -0.70
N GLY A 94 7.45 -13.31 -0.71
CA GLY A 94 7.04 -11.95 -0.43
C GLY A 94 6.20 -11.85 0.85
N TYR A 95 6.14 -10.66 1.44
CA TYR A 95 5.26 -10.36 2.55
C TYR A 95 4.37 -9.17 2.20
N PHE A 96 3.06 -9.33 2.38
CA PHE A 96 2.08 -8.37 1.91
C PHE A 96 1.11 -7.99 3.01
N ALA A 97 0.88 -6.70 3.17
CA ALA A 97 -0.21 -6.19 3.99
C ALA A 97 -1.32 -5.63 3.10
N HIS A 98 -2.57 -5.90 3.45
CA HIS A 98 -3.73 -5.32 2.78
C HIS A 98 -4.38 -4.30 3.71
N VAL A 99 -4.65 -3.10 3.20
CA VAL A 99 -5.28 -2.02 3.96
C VAL A 99 -6.35 -1.35 3.13
N THR A 100 -7.47 -1.05 3.75
CA THR A 100 -8.49 -0.15 3.21
C THR A 100 -8.41 1.20 3.91
N VAL A 101 -8.38 2.28 3.14
CA VAL A 101 -8.49 3.66 3.62
C VAL A 101 -9.72 4.32 2.99
N GLU A 102 -10.43 5.13 3.75
CA GLU A 102 -11.54 5.94 3.24
C GLU A 102 -10.98 7.23 2.63
N GLY A 103 -11.44 7.59 1.42
CA GLY A 103 -11.02 8.80 0.70
C GLY A 103 -12.15 9.54 -0.01
#